data_AF-A0A7C5RR18-F1
#
_entry.id   AF-A0A7C5RR18-F1
#
_cell.length_a   1.000
_cell.length_b   1.000
_cell.length_c   1.000
_cell.angle_alpha   90.00
_cell.angle_beta   90.00
_cell.angle_gamma   90.00
#
_symmetry.space_group_name_H-M   'P 1'
#
loop_
_entity.id
_entity.type
_entity.pdbx_description
1 polymer ?
#
loop_
_entity_poly.entity_id
_entity_poly.type
_entity_poly.pdbx_seq_one_letter_code
_entity_poly.pdbx_strand_id
1 'polypeptide(L)' 'MSEAAKGARQLALVFDLNKCIGCQTCSVACKVLWTRGEGEDYQWWMIVNTVPGRGHPKDWEQMGGG' A
#
# COMPACT_ATOMS: atom_id res chain seq x y z
N MET A 1 6.19 30.64 -4.12
CA MET A 1 5.53 29.32 -4.18
C MET A 1 6.22 28.56 -5.30
N SER A 2 7.20 27.72 -4.95
CA SER A 2 8.02 27.03 -5.94
C SER A 2 7.20 25.96 -6.63
N GLU A 3 7.19 26.00 -7.96
CA GLU A 3 6.68 24.96 -8.83
C GLU A 3 7.24 23.60 -8.36
N ALA A 4 6.36 22.70 -7.92
CA ALA A 4 6.74 21.36 -7.52
C ALA A 4 7.50 20.74 -8.70
N ALA A 5 8.74 20.31 -8.47
CA ALA A 5 9.62 19.80 -9.50
C ALA A 5 8.92 18.70 -10.29
N LYS A 6 8.52 18.99 -11.54
CA LYS A 6 7.96 18.02 -12.46
C LYS A 6 9.05 16.99 -12.74
N GLY A 7 9.02 15.87 -12.02
CA GLY A 7 10.03 14.84 -12.10
C GLY A 7 10.19 14.37 -13.56
N ALA A 8 11.43 14.39 -14.07
CA ALA A 8 11.72 13.97 -15.45
C ALA A 8 11.45 12.48 -15.71
N ARG A 9 11.23 11.68 -14.64
CA ARG A 9 10.96 10.25 -14.67
C ARG A 9 10.00 9.87 -13.54
N GLN A 10 9.19 8.83 -13.78
CA GLN A 10 8.25 8.25 -12.82
C GLN A 10 8.57 6.77 -12.61
N LEU A 11 8.67 6.34 -11.35
CA LEU A 11 8.78 4.92 -11.00
C LEU A 11 7.41 4.24 -11.14
N ALA A 12 7.39 2.99 -11.59
CA ALA A 12 6.18 2.18 -11.76
C ALA A 12 6.38 0.77 -11.20
N LEU A 13 5.27 0.14 -10.77
CA LEU A 13 5.23 -1.23 -10.26
C LEU A 13 4.18 -2.03 -11.04
N VAL A 14 4.44 -3.33 -11.22
CA VAL A 14 3.50 -4.27 -11.86
C VAL A 14 3.34 -5.48 -10.95
N PHE A 15 2.09 -5.89 -10.71
CA PHE A 15 1.74 -7.05 -9.89
C PHE A 15 0.99 -8.08 -10.75
N ASP A 16 1.53 -9.29 -10.88
CA ASP A 16 0.87 -10.39 -11.58
C ASP A 16 -0.07 -11.14 -10.63
N LEU A 17 -1.37 -10.93 -10.80
CA LEU A 17 -2.41 -11.52 -9.97
C LEU A 17 -2.57 -13.03 -10.19
N ASN A 18 -2.08 -13.59 -11.29
CA ASN A 18 -2.11 -15.04 -11.52
C ASN A 18 -1.08 -15.79 -10.66
N LYS A 19 -0.07 -15.08 -10.16
CA LYS A 19 1.03 -15.64 -9.35
C LYS A 19 0.97 -15.23 -7.89
N CYS A 20 0.12 -14.26 -7.54
CA CYS A 20 -0.08 -13.85 -6.17
C CYS A 20 -0.80 -14.96 -5.39
N ILE A 21 -0.16 -15.45 -4.32
CA ILE A 21 -0.73 -16.48 -3.44
C ILE A 21 -1.26 -15.93 -2.11
N GLY A 22 -1.27 -14.60 -1.93
CA GLY A 22 -1.80 -13.98 -0.72
C GLY A 22 -0.98 -14.20 0.56
N CYS A 23 0.31 -14.53 0.46
CA CYS A 23 1.14 -14.96 1.60
C CYS A 23 1.54 -13.86 2.61
N GLN A 24 1.19 -12.59 2.36
CA GLN A 24 1.51 -11.44 3.22
C GLN A 24 3.00 -11.11 3.42
N THR A 25 3.92 -11.79 2.72
CA THR A 25 5.37 -11.53 2.88
C THR A 25 5.76 -10.09 2.53
N CYS A 26 5.18 -9.50 1.48
CA CYS A 26 5.43 -8.11 1.10
C CYS A 26 4.94 -7.12 2.17
N SER A 27 3.77 -7.38 2.77
CA SER A 27 3.22 -6.60 3.88
C SER A 27 4.17 -6.60 5.08
N VAL A 28 4.62 -7.80 5.48
CA VAL A 28 5.56 -7.97 6.60
C VAL A 28 6.90 -7.31 6.30
N ALA A 29 7.45 -7.49 5.10
CA ALA A 29 8.73 -6.88 4.71
C ALA A 29 8.71 -5.34 4.84
N CYS A 30 7.63 -4.71 4.35
CA CYS A 30 7.45 -3.27 4.50
C CYS A 30 7.30 -2.86 5.97
N LYS A 31 6.50 -3.60 6.74
CA LYS A 31 6.25 -3.33 8.16
C LYS A 31 7.53 -3.36 8.97
N VAL A 32 8.35 -4.40 8.81
CA VAL A 32 9.57 -4.59 9.61
C VAL A 32 10.73 -3.71 9.17
N LEU A 33 10.64 -3.10 7.98
CA LEU A 33 11.66 -2.16 7.52
C LEU A 33 11.30 -0.72 7.88
N TRP A 34 10.02 -0.33 7.79
CA TRP A 34 9.63 1.07 7.81
C TRP A 34 8.70 1.46 8.97
N THR A 35 7.64 0.70 9.25
CA THR A 35 6.55 1.14 10.15
C THR A 35 6.57 0.44 11.52
N ARG A 36 7.71 0.51 12.23
CA ARG A 36 7.87 -0.09 13.57
C ARG A 36 7.95 0.94 14.70
N GLY A 37 7.81 2.23 14.39
CA GLY A 37 7.84 3.29 15.38
C GLY A 37 6.63 3.24 16.30
N GLU A 38 6.75 3.92 17.45
CA GLU A 38 5.63 4.12 18.37
C GLU A 38 4.48 4.83 17.64
N GLY A 39 3.26 4.28 17.76
CA GLY A 39 2.08 4.80 17.07
C GLY A 39 1.94 4.37 15.60
N GLU A 40 2.86 3.57 15.06
CA GLU A 40 2.79 3.08 13.69
C GLU A 40 2.27 1.65 13.59
N ASP A 41 1.93 1.01 14.71
CA ASP A 41 1.56 -0.42 14.78
C ASP A 41 0.42 -0.79 13.82
N TYR A 42 -0.56 0.10 13.66
CA TYR A 42 -1.69 -0.07 12.74
C TYR A 42 -1.35 0.26 11.27
N GLN A 43 -0.22 0.90 11.01
CA GLN A 43 0.17 1.33 9.67
C GLN A 43 0.80 0.17 8.89
N TRP A 44 0.09 -0.22 7.83
CA TRP A 44 0.56 -1.17 6.83
C TRP A 44 0.60 -0.45 5.48
N TRP A 45 1.77 0.07 5.09
CA TRP A 45 1.89 0.79 3.81
C TRP A 45 1.78 -0.15 2.60
N MET A 46 2.22 -1.40 2.76
CA MET A 46 1.95 -2.50 1.83
C MET A 46 0.90 -3.43 2.43
N ILE A 47 -0.23 -3.61 1.73
CA ILE A 47 -1.36 -4.43 2.18
C ILE A 47 -1.74 -5.41 1.07
N VAL A 48 -2.09 -6.64 1.46
CA VAL A 48 -2.73 -7.62 0.59
C VAL A 48 -4.13 -7.90 1.11
N ASN A 49 -5.15 -7.59 0.29
CA ASN A 49 -6.56 -7.81 0.59
C ASN A 49 -7.15 -8.92 -0.29
N THR A 50 -8.07 -9.71 0.25
CA THR A 50 -8.89 -10.64 -0.54
C THR A 50 -9.96 -9.88 -1.31
N VAL A 51 -10.15 -10.22 -2.59
CA VAL A 51 -11.17 -9.64 -3.47
C VAL A 51 -12.05 -10.76 -4.03
N PRO A 52 -13.40 -10.68 -3.95
CA PRO A 52 -14.17 -9.58 -3.34
C PRO A 52 -14.04 -9.55 -1.80
N GLY A 53 -14.04 -8.35 -1.22
CA GLY A 53 -13.88 -8.13 0.23
C GLY A 53 -13.95 -6.64 0.61
N ARG A 54 -13.92 -6.33 1.91
CA ARG A 54 -14.03 -4.94 2.44
C ARG A 54 -12.70 -4.18 2.48
N GLY A 55 -11.57 -4.86 2.28
CA GLY A 55 -10.24 -4.27 2.30
C GLY A 55 -9.82 -3.64 3.64
N HIS A 56 -8.73 -2.86 3.59
CA HIS A 56 -8.21 -2.07 4.69
C HIS A 56 -7.80 -0.66 4.22
N PRO A 57 -8.22 0.42 4.92
CA PRO A 57 -9.28 0.43 5.93
C PRO A 57 -10.59 -0.16 5.40
N LYS A 58 -11.49 -0.59 6.29
CA LYS A 58 -12.74 -1.22 5.85
C LYS A 58 -13.53 -0.24 4.97
N ASP A 59 -13.99 -0.74 3.83
CA ASP A 59 -14.79 -0.03 2.84
C ASP A 59 -14.07 1.19 2.23
N TRP A 60 -12.74 1.14 2.12
CA TRP A 60 -11.90 2.24 1.60
C TRP A 60 -12.30 2.71 0.20
N GLU A 61 -12.81 1.83 -0.66
CA GLU A 61 -13.29 2.16 -2.01
C GLU A 61 -14.48 3.15 -1.99
N GLN A 62 -15.20 3.25 -0.87
CA GLN A 62 -16.33 4.16 -0.67
C GLN A 62 -15.94 5.46 0.02
N MET A 63 -14.70 5.59 0.51
CA MET A 63 -14.29 6.74 1.33
C MET A 63 -14.13 8.03 0.50
N GLY A 64 -14.05 7.94 -0.83
CA GLY A 64 -13.84 9.08 -1.72
C GLY A 64 -12.43 9.68 -1.62
N GLY A 65 -12.09 10.62 -2.51
CA GLY A 65 -10.80 11.31 -2.51
C GLY A 65 -10.52 12.04 -3.81
N GLY A 66 -10.11 13.32 -3.70
CA GLY A 66 -9.90 14.27 -4.81
C GLY A 66 -10.19 15.69 -4.36
#